data_AF-A0A7C5S7U2-F1
#
_entry.id   AF-A0A7C5S7U2-F1
#
_cell.length_a   1.000
_cell.length_b   1.000
_cell.length_c   1.000
_cell.angle_alpha   90.00
_cell.angle_beta   90.00
_cell.angle_gamma   90.00
#
_symmetry.space_group_name_H-M   'P 1'
#
loop_
_entity.id
_entity.type
_entity.pdbx_description
1 polymer ?
#
loop_
_entity_poly.entity_id
_entity_poly.type
_entity_poly.pdbx_seq_one_letter_code
_entity_poly.pdbx_strand_id
1 'polypeptide(L)'
;MLENMTHAEEIFRAAVIISYRNNGIFTRKEVRDKLGLSHQEWMYGYTAIFQGMRDDHPGGAPNPGSRFKNVFHKVAHGKYQLTKIGSRLAKELNLLAIY
;
A
#
# COMPACT_ATOMS: atom_id res chain seq x y z
N MET A 1 4.21 12.85 -15.37
CA MET A 1 3.02 12.35 -14.66
C MET A 1 2.62 11.06 -15.37
N LEU A 2 2.52 9.93 -14.66
CA LEU A 2 2.06 8.66 -15.24
C LEU A 2 0.53 8.69 -15.23
N GLU A 3 -0.09 9.10 -16.33
CA GLU A 3 -1.52 9.46 -16.40
C GLU A 3 -2.54 8.32 -16.22
N ASN A 4 -2.20 7.13 -15.72
CA ASN A 4 -3.20 6.07 -15.50
C ASN A 4 -2.84 5.11 -14.34
N MET A 5 -2.35 5.62 -13.21
CA MET A 5 -2.25 4.81 -11.99
C MET A 5 -3.43 5.08 -11.06
N THR A 6 -4.04 4.01 -10.57
CA THR A 6 -5.03 4.11 -9.49
C THR A 6 -4.34 4.46 -8.18
N HIS A 7 -5.04 5.13 -7.26
CA HIS A 7 -4.50 5.39 -5.91
C HIS A 7 -4.02 4.11 -5.20
N ALA A 8 -4.68 2.96 -5.44
CA ALA A 8 -4.26 1.67 -4.89
C ALA A 8 -2.88 1.24 -5.42
N GLU A 9 -2.61 1.46 -6.70
CA GLU A 9 -1.30 1.19 -7.32
C GLU A 9 -0.22 2.12 -6.79
N GLU A 10 -0.54 3.41 -6.65
CA GLU A 10 0.38 4.40 -6.08
C GLU A 10 0.78 4.03 -4.65
N ILE A 11 -0.23 3.73 -3.80
CA ILE A 11 -0.02 3.25 -2.42
C ILE A 11 0.86 2.00 -2.42
N PHE A 12 0.51 1.00 -3.25
CA PHE A 12 1.22 -0.27 -3.26
C PHE A 12 2.68 -0.12 -3.66
N ARG A 13 2.95 0.63 -4.75
CA ARG A 13 4.31 0.89 -5.23
C ARG A 13 5.15 1.62 -4.17
N ALA A 14 4.60 2.68 -3.58
CA ALA A 14 5.30 3.41 -2.53
C ALA A 14 5.59 2.51 -1.31
N ALA A 15 4.61 1.74 -0.86
CA ALA A 15 4.76 0.82 0.27
C ALA A 15 5.81 -0.25 0.02
N VAL A 16 5.86 -0.86 -1.17
CA VAL A 16 6.88 -1.85 -1.54
C VAL A 16 8.29 -1.25 -1.46
N ILE A 17 8.48 -0.05 -2.02
CA ILE A 17 9.79 0.63 -2.01
C ILE A 17 10.24 0.93 -0.58
N ILE A 18 9.35 1.43 0.27
CA ILE A 18 9.66 1.74 1.67
C ILE A 18 9.95 0.46 2.44
N SER A 19 9.09 -0.54 2.30
CA SER A 19 9.21 -1.85 2.93
C SER A 19 10.55 -2.50 2.60
N TYR A 20 11.00 -2.45 1.35
CA TYR A 20 12.29 -3.02 0.94
C TYR A 20 13.48 -2.33 1.63
N ARG A 21 13.40 -1.00 1.82
CA ARG A 21 14.45 -0.21 2.47
C ARG A 21 14.44 -0.31 3.99
N ASN A 22 13.31 -0.71 4.59
CA ASN A 22 13.09 -0.65 6.03
C ASN A 22 12.71 -2.03 6.61
N ASN A 23 13.50 -3.07 6.29
CA ASN A 23 13.36 -4.42 6.84
C ASN A 23 11.92 -4.98 6.81
N GLY A 24 11.19 -4.69 5.74
CA GLY A 24 9.83 -5.16 5.54
C GLY A 24 8.73 -4.31 6.19
N ILE A 25 9.06 -3.23 6.91
CA ILE A 25 8.13 -2.39 7.67
C ILE A 25 7.91 -1.05 6.97
N PHE A 26 6.67 -0.56 6.99
CA PHE A 26 6.34 0.80 6.55
C PHE A 26 5.18 1.38 7.35
N THR A 27 5.02 2.71 7.28
CA THR A 27 3.94 3.47 7.90
C THR A 27 3.12 4.22 6.85
N ARG A 28 1.88 4.59 7.19
CA ARG A 28 1.03 5.45 6.33
C ARG A 28 1.67 6.80 6.07
N LYS A 29 2.40 7.35 7.07
CA LYS A 29 3.10 8.62 6.93
C LYS A 29 4.19 8.53 5.86
N GLU A 30 5.03 7.50 5.90
CA GLU A 30 6.09 7.33 4.90
C GLU A 30 5.52 7.14 3.50
N VAL A 31 4.42 6.38 3.35
CA VAL A 31 3.75 6.21 2.05
C VAL A 31 3.24 7.55 1.52
N ARG A 32 2.54 8.32 2.37
CA ARG A 32 2.06 9.67 2.03
C ARG A 32 3.21 10.61 1.63
N ASP A 33 4.26 10.65 2.45
CA ASP A 33 5.43 11.50 2.22
C ASP A 33 6.14 11.12 0.92
N LYS A 34 6.22 9.81 0.61
CA LYS A 34 6.80 9.30 -0.65
C LYS A 34 5.98 9.69 -1.88
N LEU A 35 4.66 9.80 -1.74
CA LEU A 35 3.76 10.25 -2.81
C LEU A 35 3.69 11.78 -2.94
N GLY A 36 4.33 12.53 -2.03
CA GLY A 36 4.30 14.00 -2.03
C GLY A 36 2.93 14.59 -1.66
N LEU A 37 2.07 13.80 -1.02
CA LEU A 37 0.70 14.20 -0.71
C LEU A 37 0.63 15.00 0.59
N SER A 38 -0.21 16.03 0.59
CA SER A 38 -0.63 16.69 1.83
C SER A 38 -1.44 15.74 2.72
N HIS A 39 -1.60 16.12 3.99
CA HIS A 39 -2.50 15.38 4.90
C HIS A 39 -3.95 15.37 4.37
N GLN A 40 -4.40 16.48 3.78
CA GLN A 40 -5.76 16.62 3.29
C GLN A 40 -6.04 15.69 2.10
N GLU A 41 -5.15 15.65 1.12
CA GLU A 41 -5.25 14.73 -0.03
C GLU A 41 -5.28 13.27 0.41
N TRP A 42 -4.40 12.90 1.35
CA TRP A 42 -4.39 11.56 1.91
C TRP A 42 -5.72 11.18 2.60
N MET A 43 -6.29 12.11 3.37
CA MET A 43 -7.55 11.89 4.08
C MET A 43 -8.73 11.68 3.12
N TYR A 44 -8.83 12.48 2.07
CA TYR A 44 -9.96 12.42 1.13
C TYR A 44 -9.83 11.33 0.06
N GLY A 45 -8.61 11.02 -0.41
CA GLY A 45 -8.42 10.16 -1.57
C GLY A 45 -7.81 8.78 -1.31
N TYR A 46 -7.05 8.62 -0.22
CA TYR A 46 -6.15 7.46 -0.05
C TYR A 46 -6.45 6.63 1.21
N THR A 47 -7.01 7.23 2.25
CA THR A 47 -7.20 6.56 3.54
C THR A 47 -8.12 5.34 3.42
N ALA A 48 -9.30 5.48 2.81
CA ALA A 48 -10.23 4.37 2.66
C ALA A 48 -9.64 3.23 1.81
N ILE A 49 -8.90 3.57 0.76
CA ILE A 49 -8.24 2.62 -0.13
C ILE A 49 -7.17 1.83 0.61
N PHE A 50 -6.30 2.52 1.35
CA PHE A 50 -5.29 1.87 2.18
C PHE A 50 -5.92 0.90 3.19
N GLN A 51 -7.05 1.26 3.80
CA GLN A 51 -7.77 0.36 4.71
C GLN A 51 -8.30 -0.89 3.99
N GLY A 52 -8.85 -0.74 2.78
CA GLY A 52 -9.33 -1.87 1.98
C GLY A 52 -8.23 -2.82 1.47
N MET A 53 -6.97 -2.37 1.45
CA MET A 53 -5.81 -3.18 1.05
C MET A 53 -5.28 -4.09 2.18
N ARG A 54 -5.75 -3.90 3.42
CA ARG A 54 -5.31 -4.66 4.60
C ARG A 54 -6.04 -5.99 4.72
N ASP A 55 -5.35 -7.05 5.12
CA ASP A 55 -5.96 -8.38 5.37
C ASP A 55 -6.70 -8.47 6.71
N ASP A 56 -6.32 -7.61 7.66
CA ASP A 56 -6.88 -7.53 9.00
C ASP A 56 -8.03 -6.51 9.11
N HIS A 57 -8.66 -6.17 7.99
CA HIS A 57 -9.87 -5.36 8.00
C HIS A 57 -11.05 -6.20 8.54
N PRO A 58 -11.92 -5.66 9.42
CA PRO A 58 -13.16 -6.36 9.77
C PRO A 58 -13.95 -6.59 8.49
N GLY A 59 -14.44 -7.82 8.28
CA GLY A 59 -14.89 -8.39 7.00
C GLY A 59 -16.12 -7.77 6.32
N GLY A 60 -16.25 -6.44 6.29
CA GLY A 60 -17.33 -5.69 5.67
C GLY A 60 -16.90 -4.70 4.58
N ALA A 61 -15.63 -4.70 4.14
CA ALA A 61 -15.19 -3.80 3.06
C ALA A 61 -15.61 -4.34 1.67
N PRO A 62 -16.24 -3.51 0.81
CA PRO A 62 -16.60 -3.90 -0.55
C PRO A 62 -15.35 -4.29 -1.37
N ASN A 63 -15.50 -5.29 -2.24
CA ASN A 63 -14.41 -5.89 -3.02
C ASN A 63 -13.83 -4.86 -4.01
N PRO A 64 -12.63 -4.29 -3.78
CA PRO A 64 -12.18 -3.06 -4.46
C PRO A 64 -11.69 -3.27 -5.91
N GLY A 65 -12.07 -4.36 -6.57
CA GLY A 65 -11.29 -4.89 -7.70
C GLY A 65 -10.08 -5.64 -7.14
N SER A 66 -10.05 -6.94 -7.40
CA SER A 66 -9.47 -7.95 -6.51
C SER A 66 -7.95 -7.92 -6.29
N ARG A 67 -7.19 -7.16 -7.09
CA ARG A 67 -5.73 -7.31 -7.19
C ARG A 67 -4.95 -6.81 -5.98
N PHE A 68 -5.38 -5.70 -5.38
CA PHE A 68 -4.68 -5.07 -4.24
C PHE A 68 -5.33 -5.36 -2.88
N LYS A 69 -6.27 -6.31 -2.83
CA LYS A 69 -6.89 -6.74 -1.59
C LYS A 69 -5.91 -7.61 -0.77
N ASN A 70 -5.93 -7.47 0.55
CA ASN A 70 -5.14 -8.29 1.48
C ASN A 70 -3.62 -8.25 1.22
N VAL A 71 -3.10 -7.16 0.66
CA VAL A 71 -1.67 -7.00 0.35
C VAL A 71 -0.86 -6.47 1.52
N PHE A 72 -1.52 -5.90 2.54
CA PHE A 72 -0.90 -5.36 3.75
C PHE A 72 -1.41 -6.03 5.01
N HIS A 73 -0.55 -6.13 6.02
CA HIS A 73 -0.88 -6.59 7.36
C HIS A 73 -0.40 -5.58 8.40
N LYS A 74 -1.19 -5.31 9.43
CA LYS A 74 -0.79 -4.43 10.54
C LYS A 74 -0.07 -5.24 11.62
N VAL A 75 1.21 -4.95 11.82
CA VAL A 75 2.04 -5.65 12.83
C VAL A 75 2.10 -4.91 14.18
N ALA A 76 1.88 -3.60 14.18
CA ALA A 76 1.80 -2.79 15.39
C ALA A 76 0.99 -1.51 15.13
N HIS A 77 0.78 -0.69 16.16
CA HIS A 77 0.13 0.61 15.97
C HIS A 77 0.91 1.46 14.95
N GLY A 78 0.26 1.81 13.84
CA GLY A 78 0.84 2.62 12.76
C GLY A 78 1.88 1.92 11.87
N LYS A 79 2.22 0.65 12.12
CA LYS A 79 3.24 -0.11 11.38
C LYS A 79 2.63 -1.27 10.62
N TYR A 80 3.05 -1.42 9.36
CA TYR A 80 2.49 -2.38 8.41
C TYR A 80 3.61 -3.12 7.68
N GLN A 81 3.28 -4.30 7.16
CA GLN A 81 4.13 -5.10 6.30
C GLN A 81 3.35 -5.62 5.09
N LEU A 82 4.07 -6.04 4.06
CA LEU A 82 3.47 -6.80 2.95
C LEU A 82 3.06 -8.19 3.44
N THR A 83 1.88 -8.65 3.04
CA THR A 83 1.47 -10.06 3.19
C THR A 83 2.18 -10.93 2.17
N LYS A 84 2.00 -12.25 2.26
CA LYS A 84 2.43 -13.19 1.18
C LYS A 84 1.83 -12.81 -0.18
N ILE A 85 0.58 -12.34 -0.21
CA ILE A 85 -0.11 -11.87 -1.42
C ILE A 85 0.59 -10.61 -1.94
N GLY A 86 0.84 -9.62 -1.06
CA GLY A 86 1.56 -8.41 -1.41
C GLY A 86 2.96 -8.68 -1.93
N SER A 87 3.74 -9.54 -1.30
CA SER A 87 5.09 -9.90 -1.76
C SER A 87 5.08 -10.59 -3.13
N ARG A 88 4.10 -11.47 -3.39
CA ARG A 88 3.96 -12.10 -4.71
C ARG A 88 3.62 -11.08 -5.79
N LEU A 89 2.65 -10.21 -5.50
CA LEU A 89 2.24 -9.15 -6.42
C LEU A 89 3.37 -8.16 -6.72
N ALA A 90 4.21 -7.83 -5.74
CA ALA A 90 5.38 -6.98 -5.93
C ALA A 90 6.38 -7.58 -6.94
N LYS A 91 6.55 -8.90 -6.92
CA LYS A 91 7.37 -9.64 -7.91
C LYS A 91 6.71 -9.66 -9.28
N GLU A 92 5.42 -9.94 -9.37
CA GLU A 92 4.65 -9.94 -10.63
C GLU A 92 4.69 -8.57 -11.34
N LEU A 93 4.63 -7.48 -10.57
CA LEU A 93 4.72 -6.10 -11.06
C LEU A 93 6.16 -5.63 -11.30
N ASN A 94 7.14 -6.51 -11.11
CA ASN A 94 8.56 -6.25 -11.24
C ASN A 94 9.06 -5.04 -10.43
N LEU A 95 8.43 -4.75 -9.28
CA LEU A 95 8.76 -3.59 -8.44
C LEU A 95 10.07 -3.76 -7.67
N LEU A 96 10.57 -5.00 -7.61
CA LEU A 96 11.80 -5.38 -6.91
C LEU A 96 13.00 -5.57 -7.85
N ALA A 97 12.84 -5.41 -9.17
CA ALA A 97 13.95 -5.49 -10.13
C ALA A 97 14.53 -4.12 -10.50
N ILE A 98 13.98 -3.05 -9.94
CA ILE A 98 14.36 -1.64 -10.24
C ILE A 98 15.18 -1.03 -9.09
N TYR A 99 15.60 -1.86 -8.12
CA TYR A 99 16.45 -1.53 -6.96
C TYR A 99 17.40 -2.68 -6.68
#